data_AF-A0A9Q0S0J6-F1
#
_entry.id   AF-A0A9Q0S0J6-F1
#
_cell.length_a   1.000
_cell.length_b   1.000
_cell.length_c   1.000
_cell.angle_alpha   90.00
_cell.angle_beta   90.00
_cell.angle_gamma   90.00
#
_symmetry.space_group_name_H-M   'P 1'
#
loop_
_entity.id
_entity.type
_entity.pdbx_description
1 polymer ?
#
loop_
_entity_poly.entity_id
_entity_poly.type
_entity_poly.pdbx_seq_one_letter_code
_entity_poly.pdbx_strand_id
1 'polypeptide(L)' 'MSKCLVAGCRSTNRSEGITLHRFPKDKTELEVWSSNLNVNVSAVRDRSLVCSTHFRESDFVHTPNGSYILAT' A
#
# COMPACT_ATOMS: atom_id res chain seq x y z
N MET A 1 -6.89 -14.77 -4.34
CA MET A 1 -7.47 -13.74 -3.45
C MET A 1 -6.34 -12.85 -2.99
N SER A 2 -6.46 -11.54 -3.16
CA SER A 2 -5.42 -10.59 -2.80
C SER A 2 -5.71 -10.01 -1.42
N LYS A 3 -4.74 -10.05 -0.51
CA LYS A 3 -4.87 -9.59 0.87
C LYS A 3 -3.81 -8.52 1.15
N CYS A 4 -4.13 -7.59 2.05
CA CYS A 4 -3.17 -6.66 2.62
C CYS A 4 -1.99 -7.39 3.30
N LEU A 5 -0.77 -6.91 3.06
CA LEU A 5 0.46 -7.41 3.67
C LEU A 5 0.58 -7.05 5.15
N VAL A 6 -0.03 -5.93 5.58
CA VAL A 6 0.11 -5.40 6.94
C VAL A 6 -0.37 -6.42 7.97
N ALA A 7 0.48 -6.68 8.97
CA ALA A 7 0.18 -7.65 10.02
C ALA A 7 -1.09 -7.24 10.79
N GLY A 8 -1.99 -8.20 11.00
CA GLY A 8 -3.28 -7.95 11.66
C GLY A 8 -4.38 -7.37 10.74
N CYS A 9 -4.03 -6.93 9.53
CA CYS A 9 -5.03 -6.46 8.58
C CYS A 9 -5.78 -7.64 7.94
N ARG A 10 -7.11 -7.57 7.92
CA ARG A 10 -8.02 -8.57 7.31
C ARG A 10 -8.62 -8.11 5.98
N SER A 11 -8.28 -6.90 5.55
CA SER A 11 -8.77 -6.30 4.31
C SER A 11 -8.28 -7.05 3.08
N THR A 12 -9.19 -7.25 2.14
CA THR A 12 -8.92 -7.92 0.86
C THR A 12 -9.54 -7.13 -0.28
N ASN A 13 -9.23 -7.52 -1.52
CA ASN A 13 -9.87 -6.92 -2.69
C ASN A 13 -11.39 -7.16 -2.80
N ARG A 14 -11.97 -7.97 -1.89
CA ARG A 14 -13.41 -8.21 -1.80
C ARG A 14 -14.07 -7.43 -0.67
N SER A 15 -13.29 -6.71 0.13
CA SER A 15 -13.83 -5.87 1.19
C SER A 15 -14.48 -4.62 0.55
N GLU A 16 -15.75 -4.36 0.90
CA GLU A 16 -16.51 -3.20 0.43
C GLU A 16 -15.74 -1.90 0.70
N GLY A 17 -15.59 -1.06 -0.32
CA GLY A 17 -14.92 0.24 -0.21
C GLY A 17 -13.40 0.18 -0.06
N ILE A 18 -12.77 -0.98 -0.18
CA ILE A 18 -11.30 -1.12 -0.06
C ILE A 18 -10.65 -1.35 -1.43
N THR A 19 -9.65 -0.53 -1.74
CA THR A 19 -8.75 -0.75 -2.86
C THR A 19 -7.40 -1.29 -2.38
N LEU A 20 -6.78 -2.15 -3.18
CA LEU A 20 -5.45 -2.67 -2.91
C LEU A 20 -4.45 -2.01 -3.85
N HIS A 21 -3.34 -1.55 -3.28
CA HIS A 21 -2.28 -0.85 -3.96
C HIS A 21 -0.99 -1.67 -3.87
N ARG A 22 -0.24 -1.71 -4.97
CA ARG A 22 1.08 -2.34 -5.00
C ARG A 22 2.08 -1.40 -4.35
N PHE A 23 3.10 -2.00 -3.76
CA PHE A 23 4.25 -1.26 -3.29
C PHE A 23 4.96 -0.59 -4.49
N PRO A 24 5.52 0.61 -4.27
CA PRO A 24 6.29 1.31 -5.28
C PRO A 24 7.54 0.49 -5.67
N LYS A 25 7.99 0.67 -6.92
CA LYS A 25 9.24 0.05 -7.40
C LYS A 25 10.46 0.83 -6.95
N ASP A 26 10.30 2.13 -6.67
CA ASP A 26 11.38 2.95 -6.16
C ASP A 26 11.74 2.51 -4.75
N LYS A 27 13.03 2.27 -4.51
CA LYS A 27 13.52 1.77 -3.22
C LYS A 27 13.29 2.79 -2.10
N THR A 28 13.38 4.08 -2.40
CA THR A 28 13.20 5.15 -1.43
C THR A 28 11.76 5.18 -0.93
N GLU A 29 10.80 5.20 -1.87
CA GLU A 29 9.37 5.14 -1.50
C GLU A 29 9.04 3.82 -0.79
N LEU A 30 9.63 2.70 -1.23
CA LEU A 30 9.44 1.41 -0.58
C LEU A 30 9.88 1.41 0.89
N GLU A 31 11.00 2.05 1.20
CA GLU A 31 11.51 2.20 2.57
C GLU A 31 10.57 3.08 3.41
N VAL A 32 10.07 4.20 2.87
CA VAL A 32 9.13 5.06 3.58
C VAL A 32 7.81 4.32 3.85
N TRP A 33 7.25 3.63 2.84
CA TRP A 33 6.06 2.80 3.02
C TRP A 33 6.28 1.72 4.08
N SER A 34 7.43 1.06 4.04
CA SER A 34 7.77 -0.01 4.97
C SER A 34 7.87 0.51 6.40
N SER A 35 8.48 1.68 6.58
CA SER A 35 8.56 2.39 7.87
C SER A 35 7.16 2.76 8.38
N ASN A 36 6.35 3.44 7.56
CA ASN A 36 5.03 3.94 7.96
C ASN A 36 4.02 2.82 8.24
N LEU A 37 4.09 1.72 7.49
CA LEU A 37 3.22 0.55 7.67
C LEU A 37 3.77 -0.43 8.72
N ASN A 38 4.96 -0.16 9.26
CA ASN A 38 5.71 -1.04 10.15
C ASN A 38 5.85 -2.47 9.58
N VAL A 39 6.13 -2.55 8.27
CA VAL A 39 6.39 -3.81 7.56
C VAL A 39 7.86 -3.90 7.19
N ASN A 40 8.39 -5.11 7.14
CA ASN A 40 9.78 -5.30 6.73
C ASN A 40 9.90 -5.27 5.20
N VAL A 41 10.84 -4.47 4.66
CA VAL A 41 11.09 -4.38 3.22
C VAL A 41 11.39 -5.76 2.61
N SER A 42 12.10 -6.64 3.32
CA SER A 42 12.40 -8.00 2.86
C SER A 42 11.18 -8.92 2.81
N ALA A 43 10.08 -8.56 3.49
CA ALA A 43 8.80 -9.26 3.39
C ALA A 43 7.96 -8.76 2.19
N VAL A 44 8.29 -7.60 1.61
CA VAL A 44 7.61 -7.07 0.43
C VAL A 44 8.08 -7.83 -0.81
N ARG A 45 7.13 -8.36 -1.58
CA ARG A 45 7.35 -9.01 -2.88
C ARG A 45 6.55 -8.30 -3.97
N ASP A 46 6.79 -8.61 -5.24
CA ASP A 46 6.07 -8.01 -6.39
C ASP A 46 4.54 -8.16 -6.35
N ARG A 47 4.06 -9.16 -5.62
CA ARG A 47 2.63 -9.45 -5.42
C ARG A 47 2.10 -8.94 -4.07
N SER A 48 2.94 -8.34 -3.24
CA SER A 48 2.54 -7.73 -1.99
C SER A 48 1.68 -6.49 -2.27
N LEU A 49 0.61 -6.37 -1.49
CA LEU A 49 -0.39 -5.34 -1.64
C LEU A 49 -0.70 -4.75 -0.27
N VAL A 50 -1.12 -3.50 -0.24
CA VAL A 50 -1.60 -2.82 0.96
C VAL A 50 -2.95 -2.17 0.65
N CYS A 51 -3.86 -2.17 1.62
CA CYS A 51 -5.18 -1.60 1.42
C CYS A 51 -5.19 -0.09 1.68
N SER A 52 -6.11 0.61 1.02
CA SER A 52 -6.33 2.05 1.17
C SER A 52 -6.55 2.52 2.61
N THR A 53 -7.04 1.65 3.51
CA THR A 53 -7.27 1.99 4.93
C THR A 53 -6.02 2.34 5.73
N HIS A 54 -4.84 2.02 5.20
CA HIS A 54 -3.56 2.39 5.84
C HIS A 54 -3.02 3.74 5.37
N PHE A 55 -3.73 4.40 4.45
CA PHE A 55 -3.38 5.69 3.90
C PHE A 55 -4.50 6.68 4.20
N ARG A 56 -4.13 7.94 4.36
CA ARG A 56 -5.08 9.04 4.43
C ARG A 56 -5.45 9.45 3.01
N GLU A 57 -6.61 10.05 2.82
CA GLU A 57 -7.00 10.61 1.51
C GLU A 57 -5.95 11.61 0.98
N SER A 58 -5.29 12.35 1.87
CA SER A 58 -4.20 13.28 1.53
C SER A 58 -2.93 12.61 0.98
N ASP A 59 -2.73 11.32 1.25
CA ASP A 59 -1.58 10.56 0.74
C ASP A 59 -1.80 10.14 -0.73
N PHE A 60 -3.05 10.22 -1.23
CA PHE A 60 -3.39 9.91 -2.61
C PHE A 60 -3.24 11.14 -3.50
N VAL A 61 -2.24 11.12 -4.38
CA VAL A 61 -2.14 12.10 -5.46
C VAL A 61 -2.89 11.57 -6.67
N HIS A 62 -4.00 12.23 -7.00
CA HIS A 62 -4.70 11.99 -8.26
C HIS A 62 -3.85 12.51 -9.43
N THR A 63 -3.11 11.61 -10.07
CA THR A 63 -2.52 11.92 -11.37
C THR A 63 -3.49 11.49 -12.49
N PRO A 64 -3.47 12.16 -13.65
CA PRO A 64 -4.31 11.80 -14.79
C PRO A 64 -4.06 10.37 -15.33
N ASN A 65 -2.99 9.69 -14.90
CA ASN A 65 -2.62 8.34 -15.32
C ASN A 65 -2.84 7.25 -14.24
N GLY A 66 -3.51 7.57 -13.13
CA GLY A 66 -3.75 6.64 -12.03
C GLY A 66 -2.95 7.01 -10.77
N SER A 67 -3.60 6.91 -9.62
CA SER A 67 -3.16 7.52 -8.37
C SER A 67 -1.80 6.99 -7.88
N TYR A 68 -0.92 7.92 -7.46
CA TYR A 68 0.31 7.61 -6.73
C TYR A 68 0.06 7.80 -5.24
N ILE A 69 0.55 6.88 -4.40
CA ILE A 69 0.46 7.02 -2.94
C ILE A 69 1.82 7.52 -2.46
N LEU A 70 1.86 8.80 -2.10
CA LEU A 70 3.03 9.41 -1.48
C LEU A 70 3.04 9.00 -0.01
N ALA A 71 4.03 8.21 0.38
CA ALA A 71 4.31 8.11 1.80
C ALA A 71 5.11 9.35 2.18
N THR A 72 4.47 10.20 2.98
CA THR A 72 5.15 11.31 3.67
C THR A 72 6.15 10.79 4.70
#